data_AF-A0A517S8I3-F1
#
_entry.id   AF-A0A517S8I3-F1
#
_cell.length_a   1.000
_cell.length_b   1.000
_cell.length_c   1.000
_cell.angle_alpha   90.00
_cell.angle_beta   90.00
_cell.angle_gamma   90.00
#
_symmetry.space_group_name_H-M   'P 1'
#
loop_
_entity.id
_entity.type
_entity.pdbx_description
1 polymer ?
#
loop_
_entity_poly.entity_id
_entity_poly.type
_entity_poly.pdbx_seq_one_letter_code
_entity_poly.pdbx_strand_id
1 'polypeptide(L)' 'MVNARKVQAFFRRAVLAFYNSTCVITGLKVRVLLRASSILPWSTHPKRRADPTNGLSLSALFDAAFDRGCR' A
#
# COMPACT_ATOMS: atom_id res chain seq x y z
N MET A 1 -10.42 20.18 -6.98
CA MET A 1 -10.41 18.92 -6.19
C MET A 1 -9.47 17.93 -6.86
N VAL A 2 -8.37 17.54 -6.21
CA VAL A 2 -7.55 16.42 -6.69
C VAL A 2 -8.39 15.15 -6.60
N ASN A 3 -8.52 14.41 -7.70
CA ASN A 3 -9.22 13.13 -7.74
C ASN A 3 -8.43 12.10 -6.90
N ALA A 4 -8.68 12.05 -5.59
CA ALA A 4 -7.99 11.19 -4.64
C ALA A 4 -7.96 9.72 -5.10
N ARG A 5 -9.04 9.29 -5.77
CA ARG A 5 -9.18 7.94 -6.35
C ARG A 5 -8.12 7.61 -7.42
N LYS A 6 -7.72 8.59 -8.26
CA LYS A 6 -6.68 8.40 -9.28
C LYS A 6 -5.30 8.26 -8.64
N VAL A 7 -5.00 9.10 -7.65
CA VAL A 7 -3.72 9.06 -6.92
C VAL A 7 -3.59 7.75 -6.14
N GLN A 8 -4.67 7.30 -5.50
CA GLN A 8 -4.69 6.04 -4.76
C GLN A 8 -4.52 4.81 -5.68
N ALA A 9 -5.15 4.82 -6.86
CA ALA A 9 -4.96 3.76 -7.85
C ALA A 9 -3.52 3.72 -8.40
N PHE A 10 -2.92 4.90 -8.64
CA PHE A 10 -1.51 5.01 -9.04
C PHE A 10 -0.58 4.49 -7.94
N PHE A 11 -0.76 4.96 -6.70
CA PHE A 11 0.01 4.51 -5.53
C PHE A 11 -0.04 3.00 -5.39
N ARG A 12 -1.24 2.40 -5.45
CA ARG A 12 -1.41 0.94 -5.39
C ARG A 12 -0.61 0.23 -6.48
N ARG A 13 -0.70 0.71 -7.73
CA ARG A 13 0.04 0.11 -8.85
C ARG A 13 1.55 0.24 -8.68
N ALA A 14 2.02 1.39 -8.23
CA ALA A 14 3.44 1.67 -8.04
C ALA A 14 4.03 0.78 -6.93
N VAL A 15 3.36 0.67 -5.78
CA VAL A 15 3.78 -0.20 -4.67
C VAL A 15 3.79 -1.67 -5.09
N LEU A 16 2.72 -2.15 -5.73
CA LEU A 16 2.69 -3.54 -6.21
C LEU A 16 3.74 -3.82 -7.29
N ALA A 17 4.11 -2.83 -8.12
CA ALA A 17 5.20 -3.01 -9.08
C ALA A 17 6.57 -3.05 -8.38
N PHE A 18 6.79 -2.18 -7.40
CA PHE A 18 8.03 -2.11 -6.62
C PHE A 18 8.34 -3.42 -5.90
N TYR A 19 7.32 -4.05 -5.30
CA TYR A 19 7.45 -5.36 -4.64
C TYR A 19 7.25 -6.56 -5.57
N ASN A 20 7.30 -6.36 -6.90
CA ASN A 20 7.05 -7.40 -7.90
C ASN A 20 5.79 -8.24 -7.61
N SER A 21 4.73 -7.57 -7.15
CA SER A 21 3.45 -8.16 -6.79
C SER A 21 3.58 -9.33 -5.80
N THR A 22 4.46 -9.14 -4.83
CA THR A 22 4.76 -10.09 -3.77
C THR A 22 4.48 -9.43 -2.42
N CYS A 23 3.91 -10.16 -1.48
CA CYS A 23 3.78 -9.69 -0.10
C CYS A 23 5.17 -9.66 0.56
N VAL A 24 5.54 -8.54 1.17
CA VAL A 24 6.85 -8.38 1.82
C VAL A 24 7.04 -9.28 3.05
N ILE A 25 5.95 -9.68 3.72
CA ILE A 25 6.00 -10.50 4.94
C ILE A 25 5.95 -11.99 4.60
N THR A 26 4.99 -12.40 3.79
CA THR A 26 4.72 -13.83 3.52
C THR A 26 5.33 -14.36 2.23
N GLY A 27 5.82 -13.48 1.34
CA GLY A 27 6.22 -13.87 -0.01
C GLY A 27 5.05 -14.24 -0.93
N LEU A 28 3.79 -14.02 -0.52
CA LEU A 28 2.60 -14.36 -1.30
C LEU A 28 2.56 -13.57 -2.62
N LYS A 29 2.43 -14.27 -3.77
CA LYS A 29 2.41 -13.67 -5.12
C LYS A 29 1.01 -13.54 -5.75
N VAL A 30 -0.04 -13.66 -4.94
CA VAL A 30 -1.43 -13.63 -5.43
C VAL A 30 -1.94 -12.18 -5.44
N ARG A 31 -1.82 -11.52 -6.59
CA ARG A 31 -2.19 -10.09 -6.77
C ARG A 31 -3.54 -9.67 -6.21
N VAL A 32 -4.56 -10.51 -6.32
CA VAL A 32 -5.92 -10.23 -5.81
C VAL A 32 -5.95 -10.08 -4.29
N LEU A 33 -5.07 -10.80 -3.59
CA LEU A 33 -4.97 -10.78 -2.13
C LEU A 33 -4.02 -9.70 -1.62
N LEU A 34 -3.32 -9.00 -2.52
CA LEU A 34 -2.36 -7.96 -2.16
C LEU A 34 -3.00 -6.58 -2.06
N ARG A 35 -2.62 -5.89 -0.99
CA ARG A 35 -3.00 -4.53 -0.63
C ARG A 35 -1.75 -3.67 -0.56
N ALA A 36 -1.90 -2.42 -0.98
CA ALA A 36 -0.85 -1.42 -0.85
C ALA A 36 -1.19 -0.57 0.37
N SER A 37 -0.47 -0.82 1.46
CA SER A 37 -0.68 -0.15 2.75
C SER A 37 0.32 0.99 2.90
N SER A 38 -0.12 2.15 3.37
CA SER A 38 0.77 3.32 3.53
C SER A 38 1.42 3.31 4.91
N ILE A 39 2.75 3.46 4.95
CA ILE A 39 3.52 3.50 6.21
C ILE A 39 3.16 4.76 7.00
N LEU A 40 3.18 5.92 6.34
CA LEU A 40 2.75 7.19 6.92
C LEU A 40 1.28 7.46 6.59
N PRO A 41 0.51 8.07 7.52
CA PRO A 41 -0.90 8.34 7.32
C PRO A 41 -1.14 9.23 6.11
N TRP A 42 -2.07 8.79 5.25
CA TRP A 42 -2.43 9.51 4.03
C TRP A 42 -2.91 10.94 4.30
N SER A 43 -3.61 11.17 5.42
CA SER A 43 -4.18 12.48 5.77
C SER A 43 -3.10 13.53 6.05
N THR A 44 -2.07 13.17 6.82
CA THR A 44 -1.06 14.12 7.33
C THR A 44 0.08 14.40 6.36
N HIS A 45 0.31 13.52 5.36
CA HIS A 45 1.46 13.64 4.45
C HIS A 45 1.04 13.73 2.98
N PRO A 46 0.45 14.85 2.53
CA PRO A 46 -0.03 15.02 1.16
C PRO A 46 1.07 14.87 0.10
N LYS A 47 2.30 15.29 0.41
CA LYS A 47 3.47 15.18 -0.49
C LYS A 47 3.91 13.73 -0.74
N ARG A 48 3.57 12.79 0.17
CA ARG A 48 3.97 11.36 0.09
C ARG A 48 2.86 10.43 -0.39
N ARG A 49 1.70 10.97 -0.80
CA ARG A 49 0.55 10.19 -1.28
C ARG A 49 0.81 9.45 -2.60
N ALA A 50 1.69 9.98 -3.44
CA ALA A 50 2.06 9.36 -4.71
C ALA A 50 3.42 8.65 -4.65
N ASP A 51 4.04 8.60 -3.48
CA ASP A 51 5.40 8.07 -3.29
C ASP A 51 5.34 6.57 -2.99
N PRO A 52 5.78 5.69 -3.90
CA PRO A 52 5.75 4.24 -3.68
C PRO A 52 6.66 3.80 -2.52
N THR A 53 7.66 4.58 -2.13
CA THR A 53 8.54 4.26 -0.99
C THR A 53 7.79 4.36 0.35
N ASN A 54 6.66 5.09 0.38
CA ASN A 54 5.78 5.18 1.53
C ASN A 54 4.72 4.06 1.56
N GLY A 55 4.84 3.04 0.72
CA GLY A 55 3.87 1.95 0.63
C GLY A 55 4.50 0.58 0.79
N LEU A 56 3.78 -0.32 1.44
CA LEU A 56 4.12 -1.73 1.61
C LEU A 56 3.12 -2.60 0.86
N SER A 57 3.62 -3.65 0.21
CA SER A 57 2.79 -4.71 -0.37
C SER A 57 2.50 -5.77 0.69
N LEU A 58 1.28 -5.74 1.23
CA LEU A 58 0.82 -6.64 2.29
C LEU A 58 -0.30 -7.55 1.78
N SER A 59 -0.46 -8.72 2.38
CA SER A 59 -1.69 -9.49 2.18
C SER A 59 -2.85 -8.81 2.92
N ALA A 60 -4.09 -9.09 2.53
CA ALA A 60 -5.28 -8.53 3.18
C ALA A 60 -5.30 -8.74 4.72
N LEU A 61 -4.73 -9.85 5.20
CA LEU A 61 -4.63 -10.13 6.64
C LEU A 61 -3.64 -9.19 7.33
N PHE A 62 -2.43 -9.04 6.77
CA PHE A 62 -1.41 -8.16 7.34
C PHE A 62 -1.76 -6.69 7.20
N ASP A 63 -2.44 -6.31 6.12
CA ASP A 63 -2.98 -4.95 5.96
C ASP A 63 -3.98 -4.62 7.08
N ALA A 64 -4.92 -5.53 7.37
CA ALA A 64 -5.88 -5.35 8.45
C ALA A 64 -5.23 -5.32 9.84
N ALA A 65 -4.18 -6.13 10.07
CA ALA A 65 -3.42 -6.10 11.31
C ALA A 65 -2.63 -4.79 11.47
N PHE A 66 -2.00 -4.34 10.37
CA PHE A 66 -1.20 -3.12 10.32
C PHE A 66 -2.06 -1.87 10.57
N ASP A 67 -3.24 -1.79 9.93
CA ASP A 67 -4.18 -0.68 10.09
C ASP A 67 -4.72 -0.57 11.53
N ARG A 68 -4.86 -1.71 12.21
CA ARG A 68 -5.29 -1.77 13.62
C ARG A 68 -4.19 -1.42 14.62
N GLY A 69 -2.97 -1.18 14.18
CA GLY A 69 -1.84 -0.93 15.08
C GLY A 69 -1.46 -2.13 15.93
N CYS A 70 -1.90 -3.34 15.55
CA CYS A 70 -1.40 -4.59 16.11
C CYS A 70 0.02 -4.80 15.57
N ARG A 71 0.98 -4.06 16.14
CA ARG A 71 2.42 -4.19 15.88
C ARG A 71 3.01 -5.32 16.71
#